data_AF-A0AAV7U606-F1
#
_entry.id   AF-A0AAV7U606-F1
#
_cell.length_a   1.000
_cell.length_b   1.000
_cell.length_c   1.000
_cell.angle_alpha   90.00
_cell.angle_beta   90.00
_cell.angle_gamma   90.00
#
_symmetry.space_group_name_H-M   'P 1'
#
loop_
_entity.id
_entity.type
_entity.pdbx_description
1 polymer ?
#
loop_
_entity_poly.entity_id
_entity_poly.type
_entity_poly.pdbx_seq_one_letter_code
_entity_poly.pdbx_strand_id
1 'polypeptide(L)'
;QKERKRQESPLGPRRTTDGYQEPEQDSSSEDLVVNLSHKQLSVHESRVLNRGLGFVPTPPEDPFRLNCELSQFFRKVRLHFFFQDRPEPSTINNTGLRKPSTFMPPANSLPCEVLAFEKAVLADLDQTIPKHQFINLPALEGEALKTLSNDLSIVIKPADKGG
;
A
#
# COMPACT_ATOMS: atom_id res chain seq x y z
N GLN A 1 -24.39 -60.42 19.83
CA GLN A 1 -23.54 -60.03 18.67
C GLN A 1 -23.96 -58.63 18.26
N LYS A 2 -23.12 -57.61 18.03
CA LYS A 2 -21.67 -57.47 17.97
C LYS A 2 -21.43 -55.96 18.11
N GLU A 3 -20.68 -55.58 19.13
CA GLU A 3 -20.32 -54.22 19.49
C GLU A 3 -19.44 -53.59 18.39
N ARG A 4 -19.86 -52.46 17.82
CA ARG A 4 -19.11 -51.75 16.78
C ARG A 4 -18.19 -50.71 17.43
N LYS A 5 -16.95 -51.13 17.73
CA LYS A 5 -15.82 -50.23 18.03
C LYS A 5 -15.63 -49.25 16.86
N ARG A 6 -15.78 -47.95 17.13
CA ARG A 6 -15.25 -46.89 16.25
C ARG A 6 -13.74 -46.87 16.42
N GLN A 7 -13.01 -47.13 15.34
CA GLN A 7 -11.56 -46.93 15.28
C GLN A 7 -11.30 -45.41 15.21
N GLU A 8 -10.56 -44.89 16.18
CA GLU A 8 -9.99 -43.55 16.12
C GLU A 8 -8.73 -43.61 15.23
N SER A 9 -8.73 -42.81 14.16
CA SER A 9 -7.55 -42.58 13.33
C SER A 9 -6.56 -41.68 14.07
N PRO A 10 -5.23 -41.88 13.96
CA PRO A 10 -4.26 -41.06 14.66
C PRO A 10 -4.30 -39.62 14.13
N LEU A 11 -4.45 -38.68 15.06
CA LEU A 11 -4.29 -37.25 14.81
C LEU A 11 -2.89 -37.01 14.21
N GLY A 12 -2.84 -36.54 12.96
CA GLY A 12 -1.63 -35.97 12.39
C GLY A 12 -1.14 -34.79 13.24
N PRO A 13 0.16 -34.46 13.18
CA PRO A 13 0.74 -33.43 14.03
C PRO A 13 -0.01 -32.11 13.85
N ARG A 14 -0.53 -31.60 14.98
CA ARG A 14 -1.14 -30.27 15.08
C ARG A 14 -0.10 -29.25 14.65
N ARG A 15 -0.42 -28.46 13.61
CA ARG A 15 0.32 -27.24 13.29
C ARG A 15 0.13 -26.28 14.47
N THR A 16 1.14 -26.17 15.31
CA THR A 16 1.27 -25.10 16.28
C THR A 16 1.44 -23.78 15.54
N THR A 17 0.69 -22.78 15.97
CA THR A 17 0.80 -21.39 15.54
C THR A 17 2.07 -20.78 16.12
N ASP A 18 3.22 -21.18 15.61
CA ASP A 18 4.52 -20.54 15.80
C ASP A 18 5.33 -20.88 14.55
N GLY A 19 5.09 -20.08 13.51
CA GLY A 19 5.55 -20.34 12.14
C GLY A 19 6.18 -19.11 11.51
N TYR A 20 7.01 -18.39 12.26
CA TYR A 20 8.12 -17.69 11.62
C TYR A 20 9.21 -18.73 11.39
N GLN A 21 9.10 -19.46 10.28
CA GLN A 21 10.28 -20.10 9.71
C GLN A 21 11.19 -18.96 9.27
N GLU A 22 12.33 -18.82 9.96
CA GLU A 22 13.44 -18.02 9.46
C GLU A 22 13.69 -18.50 8.03
N PRO A 23 13.67 -17.62 7.01
CA PRO A 23 13.90 -18.06 5.65
C PRO A 23 15.28 -18.73 5.61
N GLU A 24 15.27 -20.02 5.27
CA GLU A 24 16.46 -20.82 4.96
C GLU A 24 17.37 -19.97 4.09
N GLN A 25 18.62 -19.81 4.51
CA GLN A 25 19.61 -19.05 3.76
C GLN A 25 19.80 -19.72 2.40
N ASP A 26 19.32 -19.07 1.34
CA ASP A 26 19.76 -19.35 -0.03
C ASP A 26 21.28 -19.08 -0.09
N SER A 27 22.04 -20.15 0.09
CA SER A 27 23.50 -20.20 0.19
C SER A 27 24.23 -19.94 -1.14
N SER A 28 23.58 -19.28 -2.10
CA SER A 28 24.16 -18.90 -3.39
C SER A 28 23.88 -17.46 -3.81
N SER A 29 23.45 -16.60 -2.89
CA SER A 29 23.35 -15.16 -3.18
C SER A 29 24.74 -14.54 -3.00
N GLU A 30 25.35 -14.06 -4.08
CA GLU A 30 26.56 -13.24 -3.98
C GLU A 30 26.31 -12.07 -3.04
N ASP A 31 27.23 -11.81 -2.11
CA ASP A 31 27.15 -10.67 -1.19
C ASP A 31 27.33 -9.40 -2.02
N LEU A 32 26.20 -8.74 -2.34
CA LEU A 32 26.15 -7.53 -3.16
C LEU A 32 26.77 -6.33 -2.44
N VAL A 33 27.02 -6.45 -1.14
CA VAL A 33 27.39 -5.34 -0.26
C VAL A 33 28.80 -5.56 0.27
N VAL A 34 29.70 -4.66 -0.11
CA VAL A 34 31.05 -4.60 0.48
C VAL A 34 31.12 -3.41 1.44
N ASN A 35 31.29 -3.70 2.74
CA ASN A 35 31.47 -2.66 3.74
C ASN A 35 32.93 -2.20 3.79
N LEU A 36 33.21 -1.00 3.29
CA LEU A 36 34.54 -0.37 3.29
C LEU A 36 34.76 0.55 4.51
N SER A 37 33.81 0.61 5.43
CA SER A 37 33.88 1.46 6.61
C SER A 37 34.24 0.67 7.88
N HIS A 38 34.53 1.38 8.97
CA HIS A 38 34.68 0.79 10.30
C HIS A 38 33.33 0.58 11.02
N LYS A 39 32.21 1.00 10.41
CA LYS A 39 30.88 0.81 11.00
C LYS A 39 30.53 -0.67 10.93
N GLN A 40 30.19 -1.25 12.08
CA GLN A 40 29.66 -2.61 12.14
C GLN A 40 28.19 -2.60 11.73
N LEU A 41 27.85 -3.32 10.67
CA LEU A 41 26.48 -3.54 10.26
C LEU A 41 25.89 -4.69 11.08
N SER A 42 24.68 -4.51 11.59
CA SER A 42 23.89 -5.60 12.15
C SER A 42 23.49 -6.60 11.06
N VAL A 43 23.11 -7.81 11.46
CA VAL A 43 22.67 -8.86 10.54
C VAL A 43 21.51 -8.39 9.66
N HIS A 44 20.56 -7.64 10.22
CA HIS A 44 19.40 -7.13 9.49
C HIS A 44 19.75 -5.98 8.54
N GLU A 45 20.71 -5.11 8.90
CA GLU A 45 21.23 -4.08 8.00
C GLU A 45 21.96 -4.71 6.80
N SER A 46 22.80 -5.71 7.03
CA SER A 46 23.45 -6.44 5.95
C SER A 46 22.45 -7.16 5.04
N ARG A 47 21.43 -7.82 5.62
CA ARG A 47 20.36 -8.48 4.85
C ARG A 47 19.58 -7.48 3.99
N VAL A 48 19.17 -6.33 4.54
CA VAL A 48 18.36 -5.36 3.79
C VAL A 48 19.16 -4.68 2.67
N LEU A 49 20.45 -4.39 2.90
CA LEU A 49 21.34 -3.86 1.86
C LEU A 49 21.58 -4.89 0.76
N ASN A 50 21.69 -6.17 1.11
CA ASN A 50 21.88 -7.28 0.16
C ASN A 50 20.65 -7.59 -0.71
N ARG A 51 19.49 -6.99 -0.43
CA ARG A 51 18.35 -7.04 -1.36
C ARG A 51 18.61 -6.24 -2.64
N GLY A 52 19.59 -5.33 -2.62
CA GLY A 52 20.01 -4.53 -3.77
C GLY A 52 19.02 -3.43 -4.17
N LEU A 53 19.42 -2.62 -5.16
CA LEU A 53 18.66 -1.44 -5.61
C LEU A 53 17.38 -1.78 -6.41
N GLY A 54 17.27 -3.03 -6.89
CA GLY A 54 16.06 -3.52 -7.59
C GLY A 54 14.94 -3.94 -6.64
N PHE A 55 15.22 -4.09 -5.36
CA PHE A 55 14.21 -4.43 -4.37
C PHE A 55 13.41 -3.18 -3.95
N VAL A 56 12.09 -3.27 -4.03
CA VAL A 56 11.17 -2.22 -3.59
C VAL A 56 10.34 -2.75 -2.43
N PRO A 57 10.50 -2.22 -1.21
CA PRO A 57 9.63 -2.55 -0.09
C PRO A 57 8.17 -2.29 -0.43
N THR A 58 7.27 -3.17 0.01
CA THR A 58 5.83 -2.92 -0.08
C THR A 58 5.50 -1.63 0.67
N PRO A 59 4.95 -0.60 0.00
CA PRO A 59 4.59 0.65 0.66
C PRO A 59 3.44 0.41 1.65
N PRO A 60 3.41 1.12 2.79
CA PRO A 60 2.33 0.97 3.76
C PRO A 60 0.98 1.38 3.16
N GLU A 61 -0.09 0.74 3.61
CA GLU A 61 -1.45 1.18 3.30
C GLU A 61 -1.68 2.61 3.82
N ASP A 62 -2.31 3.44 3.00
CA ASP A 62 -2.72 4.80 3.34
C ASP A 62 -4.24 4.96 3.12
N PRO A 63 -5.07 4.57 4.10
CA PRO A 63 -6.52 4.72 4.01
C PRO A 63 -6.95 6.18 3.88
N PHE A 64 -6.17 7.12 4.41
CA PHE A 64 -6.50 8.54 4.33
C PHE A 64 -6.40 9.04 2.89
N ARG A 65 -5.30 8.71 2.20
CA ARG A 65 -5.13 9.06 0.79
C ARG A 65 -6.24 8.47 -0.07
N LEU A 66 -6.59 7.20 0.12
CA LEU A 66 -7.69 6.57 -0.62
C LEU A 66 -9.01 7.33 -0.41
N ASN A 67 -9.33 7.68 0.84
CA ASN A 67 -10.53 8.47 1.15
C ASN A 67 -10.52 9.86 0.50
N CYS A 68 -9.36 10.52 0.45
CA CYS A 68 -9.21 11.79 -0.26
C CYS A 68 -9.44 11.63 -1.77
N GLU A 69 -8.87 10.60 -2.38
CA GLU A 69 -9.04 10.30 -3.80
C GLU A 69 -10.50 9.96 -4.14
N LEU A 70 -11.17 9.14 -3.32
CA LEU A 70 -12.60 8.83 -3.46
C LEU A 70 -13.48 10.07 -3.31
N SER A 71 -13.20 10.92 -2.32
CA SER A 71 -13.95 12.17 -2.12
C SER A 71 -13.83 13.09 -3.34
N GLN A 72 -12.62 13.18 -3.93
CA GLN A 72 -12.41 13.94 -5.16
C GLN A 72 -13.12 13.32 -6.36
N PHE A 73 -13.10 11.99 -6.46
CA PHE A 73 -13.80 11.25 -7.51
C PHE A 73 -15.31 11.47 -7.44
N PHE A 74 -15.94 11.21 -6.28
CA PHE A 74 -17.37 11.44 -6.08
C PHE A 74 -17.75 12.90 -6.32
N ARG A 75 -16.92 13.85 -5.89
CA ARG A 75 -17.13 15.27 -6.22
C ARG A 75 -17.19 15.52 -7.72
N LYS A 76 -16.29 14.94 -8.51
CA LYS A 76 -16.32 15.10 -9.98
C LYS A 76 -17.61 14.53 -10.57
N VAL A 77 -18.03 13.35 -10.11
CA VAL A 77 -19.30 12.73 -10.53
C VAL A 77 -20.48 13.65 -10.19
N ARG A 78 -20.60 14.10 -8.95
CA ARG A 78 -21.67 15.00 -8.51
C ARG A 78 -21.71 16.29 -9.33
N LEU A 79 -20.56 16.91 -9.59
CA LEU A 79 -20.49 18.14 -10.38
C LEU A 79 -20.95 17.90 -11.82
N HIS A 80 -20.55 16.78 -12.42
CA HIS A 80 -20.97 16.43 -13.78
C HIS A 80 -22.49 16.35 -13.89
N PHE A 81 -23.14 15.59 -13.00
CA PHE A 81 -24.60 15.46 -12.99
C PHE A 81 -25.32 16.76 -12.63
N PHE A 82 -24.79 17.54 -11.68
CA PHE A 82 -25.43 18.79 -11.25
C PHE A 82 -25.44 19.87 -12.36
N PHE A 83 -24.45 19.84 -13.26
CA PHE A 83 -24.32 20.80 -14.35
C PHE A 83 -24.72 20.24 -15.72
N GLN A 84 -25.15 18.98 -15.82
CA GLN A 84 -25.42 18.30 -17.10
C GLN A 84 -26.41 19.06 -18.01
N ASP A 85 -27.43 19.69 -17.41
CA ASP A 85 -28.52 20.38 -18.12
C ASP A 85 -28.27 21.89 -18.25
N ARG A 86 -27.10 22.37 -17.80
CA ARG A 86 -26.76 23.79 -17.89
C ARG A 86 -25.95 24.03 -19.16
N PRO A 87 -26.38 24.94 -20.03
CA PRO A 87 -25.55 25.33 -21.16
C PRO A 87 -24.22 25.89 -20.64
N GLU A 88 -23.11 25.42 -21.20
CA GLU A 88 -21.79 25.99 -20.93
C GLU A 88 -21.87 27.51 -21.18
N PRO A 89 -21.45 28.35 -20.22
CA PRO A 89 -21.50 29.79 -20.42
C PRO A 89 -20.62 30.14 -21.62
N SER A 90 -21.24 30.76 -22.64
CA SER A 90 -20.63 31.13 -23.92
C SER A 90 -19.47 32.13 -23.82
N THR A 91 -19.09 32.54 -22.61
CA THR A 91 -18.03 33.51 -22.35
C THR A 91 -17.27 33.13 -21.07
N ILE A 92 -16.35 32.17 -21.18
CA ILE A 92 -15.32 32.01 -20.15
C ILE A 92 -14.34 33.18 -20.35
N ASN A 93 -14.63 34.33 -19.74
CA ASN A 93 -13.64 35.39 -19.57
C ASN A 93 -12.54 34.88 -18.64
N ASN A 94 -11.57 34.18 -19.22
CA ASN A 94 -10.49 33.48 -18.53
C ASN A 94 -9.35 34.45 -18.20
N THR A 95 -9.70 35.61 -17.63
CA THR A 95 -8.75 36.66 -17.27
C THR A 95 -8.32 36.49 -15.82
N GLY A 96 -7.37 35.58 -15.56
CA GLY A 96 -6.63 35.51 -14.29
C GLY A 96 -6.59 34.13 -13.61
N LEU A 97 -5.62 33.97 -12.70
CA LEU A 97 -5.48 32.80 -11.83
C LEU A 97 -6.67 32.75 -10.85
N ARG A 98 -7.60 31.82 -11.05
CA ARG A 98 -8.73 31.61 -10.13
C ARG A 98 -8.35 30.57 -9.07
N LYS A 99 -8.79 30.80 -7.84
CA LYS A 99 -8.70 29.78 -6.79
C LYS A 99 -9.53 28.55 -7.19
N PRO A 100 -9.06 27.32 -6.90
CA PRO A 100 -9.84 26.11 -7.16
C PRO A 100 -11.20 26.18 -6.44
N SER A 101 -12.26 25.78 -7.13
CA SER A 101 -13.59 25.72 -6.53
C SER A 101 -13.68 24.58 -5.51
N THR A 102 -14.16 24.90 -4.31
CA THR A 102 -14.52 23.95 -3.25
C THR A 102 -16.01 23.58 -3.29
N PHE A 103 -16.74 24.03 -4.32
CA PHE A 103 -18.17 23.78 -4.44
C PHE A 103 -18.48 22.29 -4.49
N MET A 104 -19.50 21.91 -3.70
CA MET A 104 -20.03 20.57 -3.60
C MET A 104 -21.55 20.64 -3.79
N PRO A 105 -22.11 19.98 -4.83
CA PRO A 105 -23.55 19.94 -5.02
C PRO A 105 -24.25 19.35 -3.79
N PRO A 106 -25.32 19.97 -3.27
CA PRO A 106 -26.06 19.43 -2.14
C PRO A 106 -26.78 18.14 -2.55
N ALA A 107 -26.87 17.16 -1.64
CA ALA A 107 -27.33 15.81 -1.96
C ALA A 107 -28.77 15.76 -2.51
N ASN A 108 -29.62 16.70 -2.08
CA ASN A 108 -31.00 16.83 -2.57
C ASN A 108 -31.11 17.34 -4.03
N SER A 109 -30.01 17.84 -4.60
CA SER A 109 -29.97 18.33 -5.99
C SER A 109 -29.46 17.30 -6.98
N LEU A 110 -29.15 16.09 -6.52
CA LEU A 110 -28.58 15.03 -7.33
C LEU A 110 -29.61 13.92 -7.58
N PRO A 111 -29.55 13.24 -8.74
CA PRO A 111 -30.33 12.03 -8.98
C PRO A 111 -30.02 10.95 -7.94
N CYS A 112 -31.01 10.12 -7.61
CA CYS A 112 -30.84 9.07 -6.61
C CYS A 112 -29.85 8.00 -7.06
N GLU A 113 -29.69 7.80 -8.37
CA GLU A 113 -28.75 6.89 -9.01
C GLU A 113 -27.30 7.25 -8.69
N VAL A 114 -26.97 8.55 -8.63
CA VAL A 114 -25.64 9.03 -8.25
C VAL A 114 -25.34 8.66 -6.80
N LEU A 115 -26.30 8.90 -5.90
CA LEU A 115 -26.14 8.56 -4.48
C LEU A 115 -26.07 7.04 -4.25
N ALA A 116 -26.83 6.26 -5.04
CA ALA A 116 -26.79 4.81 -5.01
C ALA A 116 -25.44 4.27 -5.52
N PHE A 117 -24.91 4.85 -6.61
CA PHE A 117 -23.59 4.52 -7.14
C PHE A 117 -22.47 4.76 -6.13
N GLU A 118 -22.46 5.93 -5.47
CA GLU A 118 -21.45 6.21 -4.44
C GLU A 118 -21.46 5.17 -3.31
N LYS A 119 -22.65 4.79 -2.85
CA LYS A 119 -22.80 3.75 -1.83
C LYS A 119 -22.35 2.38 -2.32
N ALA A 120 -22.67 2.02 -3.57
CA ALA A 120 -22.25 0.76 -4.16
C ALA A 120 -20.71 0.67 -4.27
N VAL A 121 -20.06 1.73 -4.75
CA VAL A 121 -18.59 1.80 -4.82
C VAL A 121 -17.96 1.62 -3.45
N LEU A 122 -18.47 2.30 -2.42
CA LEU A 122 -17.95 2.15 -1.06
C LEU A 122 -18.12 0.72 -0.53
N ALA A 123 -19.29 0.11 -0.75
CA ALA A 123 -19.56 -1.27 -0.32
C ALA A 123 -18.70 -2.29 -1.06
N ASP A 124 -18.40 -2.05 -2.33
CA ASP A 124 -17.51 -2.90 -3.13
C ASP A 124 -16.06 -2.78 -2.65
N LEU A 125 -15.60 -1.58 -2.31
CA LEU A 125 -14.25 -1.37 -1.75
C LEU A 125 -14.05 -2.08 -0.42
N ASP A 126 -15.06 -2.06 0.46
CA ASP A 126 -15.03 -2.79 1.73
C ASP A 126 -14.88 -4.32 1.54
N GLN A 127 -15.32 -4.85 0.40
CA GLN A 127 -15.24 -6.28 0.07
C GLN A 127 -14.00 -6.65 -0.74
N THR A 128 -13.49 -5.71 -1.56
CA THR A 128 -12.41 -5.97 -2.53
C THR A 128 -11.03 -5.60 -2.01
N ILE A 129 -10.93 -4.62 -1.11
CA ILE A 129 -9.64 -4.24 -0.53
C ILE A 129 -9.17 -5.37 0.38
N PRO A 130 -8.01 -5.99 0.11
CA PRO A 130 -7.48 -7.02 0.98
C PRO A 130 -7.24 -6.43 2.36
N LYS A 131 -7.76 -7.11 3.40
CA LYS A 131 -7.59 -6.68 4.80
C LYS A 131 -6.15 -6.78 5.31
N HIS A 132 -5.31 -7.48 4.55
CA HIS A 132 -3.91 -7.67 4.85
C HIS A 132 -3.10 -7.53 3.57
N GLN A 133 -2.26 -6.51 3.53
CA GLN A 133 -1.23 -6.36 2.52
C GLN A 133 -0.12 -7.40 2.72
N PHE A 134 0.37 -7.96 1.62
CA PHE A 134 1.58 -8.79 1.68
C PHE A 134 2.80 -7.89 1.93
N ILE A 135 3.39 -8.03 3.12
CA ILE A 135 4.61 -7.32 3.50
C ILE A 135 5.80 -8.14 3.01
N ASN A 136 6.57 -7.59 2.06
CA ASN A 136 7.76 -8.25 1.51
C ASN A 136 9.07 -7.90 2.28
N LEU A 137 8.97 -7.10 3.35
CA LEU A 137 10.08 -6.69 4.19
C LEU A 137 9.77 -7.01 5.68
N PRO A 138 10.48 -7.99 6.29
CA PRO A 138 10.27 -8.33 7.70
C PRO A 138 10.45 -7.12 8.63
N ALA A 139 9.77 -7.13 9.79
CA ALA A 139 9.76 -5.99 10.72
C ALA A 139 11.18 -5.54 11.14
N LEU A 140 12.08 -6.48 11.45
CA LEU A 140 13.46 -6.20 11.85
C LEU A 140 14.29 -5.60 10.71
N GLU A 141 14.08 -6.06 9.47
CA GLU A 141 14.73 -5.47 8.29
C GLU A 141 14.15 -4.09 7.96
N GLY A 142 12.84 -3.89 8.20
CA GLY A 142 12.19 -2.59 8.10
C GLY A 142 12.70 -1.58 9.12
N GLU A 143 12.96 -2.01 10.36
CA GLU A 143 13.61 -1.20 11.38
C GLU A 143 15.06 -0.89 11.02
N ALA A 144 15.82 -1.88 10.56
CA ALA A 144 17.17 -1.68 10.06
C ALA A 144 17.21 -0.66 8.90
N LEU A 145 16.28 -0.76 7.95
CA LEU A 145 16.16 0.18 6.84
C LEU A 145 15.85 1.61 7.32
N LYS A 146 14.97 1.76 8.32
CA LYS A 146 14.69 3.07 8.94
C LYS A 146 15.93 3.63 9.64
N THR A 147 16.66 2.80 10.38
CA THR A 147 17.88 3.19 11.08
C THR A 147 18.95 3.66 10.09
N LEU A 148 19.20 2.88 9.04
CA LEU A 148 20.12 3.26 7.95
C LEU A 148 19.68 4.54 7.25
N SER A 149 18.38 4.67 6.93
CA SER A 149 17.85 5.86 6.26
C SER A 149 17.95 7.14 7.09
N ASN A 150 17.92 7.02 8.43
CA ASN A 150 18.02 8.16 9.34
C ASN A 150 19.46 8.44 9.80
N ASP A 151 20.43 7.62 9.40
CA ASP A 151 21.83 7.80 9.76
C ASP A 151 22.47 8.91 8.92
N LEU A 152 22.71 10.05 9.56
CA LEU A 152 23.31 11.24 8.94
C LEU A 152 24.77 11.03 8.51
N SER A 153 25.45 9.98 9.00
CA SER A 153 26.81 9.64 8.55
C SER A 153 26.83 8.99 7.17
N ILE A 154 25.67 8.48 6.71
CA ILE A 154 25.53 7.86 5.39
C ILE A 154 25.29 8.94 4.35
N VAL A 155 26.30 9.20 3.53
CA VAL A 155 26.19 10.14 2.41
C VAL A 155 25.79 9.37 1.15
N ILE A 156 24.52 9.46 0.77
CA ILE A 156 24.00 8.89 -0.48
C ILE A 156 24.30 9.87 -1.61
N LYS A 157 25.23 9.50 -2.49
CA LYS A 157 25.54 10.28 -3.70
C LYS A 157 24.68 9.78 -4.86
N PRO A 158 24.19 10.68 -5.74
CA PRO A 158 23.58 10.25 -6.99
C PRO A 158 24.58 9.41 -7.78
N ALA A 159 24.09 8.36 -8.43
CA ALA A 159 24.94 7.53 -9.29
C ALA A 159 25.47 8.39 -10.45
N ASP A 160 26.80 8.45 -10.58
CA ASP A 160 27.52 9.25 -11.58
C ASP A 160 27.43 8.70 -13.01
N LYS A 161 26.51 7.76 -13.28
CA LYS A 161 26.36 7.13 -14.59
C LYS A 161 24.93 7.27 -15.09
N GLY A 162 24.65 8.44 -15.67
CA GLY A 162 23.73 8.53 -16.80
C GLY A 162 24.49 8.05 -18.04
N GLY A 163 24.02 6.97 -18.65
CA GLY A 163 24.37 6.62 -20.04
C GLY A 163 23.53 7.43 -21.01
#